data_AF-A0A2E4Y6Q0-F1
#
_entry.id   AF-A0A2E4Y6Q0-F1
#
_cell.length_a   1.000
_cell.length_b   1.000
_cell.length_c   1.000
_cell.angle_alpha   90.00
_cell.angle_beta   90.00
_cell.angle_gamma   90.00
#
_symmetry.space_group_name_H-M   'P 1'
#
loop_
_entity.id
_entity.type
_entity.pdbx_description
1 polymer ?
#
loop_
_entity_poly.entity_id
_entity_poly.type
_entity_poly.pdbx_seq_one_letter_code
_entity_poly.pdbx_strand_id
1 'polypeptide(L)'
;MYMKAFPKFCVVLCSFCSLFIQTALSEEAPYKGTLSILSYNVAGIHNVLSPLKNRKNMRTIGEKINKFDITLLQENFSYHSLLMEAVSFPFWKKADFKGVLGNGLMRLSKTPFHHFEKFAWPTCSGVFRNDSDCLAKKGFTFARHEVASGVFVDIYNIHADAGRSDRDKSARYKQFKFLSETIEEKSKGNAVIVGGDWNLLHDDEDDQLVFFLFLQKNKMRYMCGDLICSQEKLGVFDRFTVRNGEDIFLNIEELSLPYKHGFYDKKGRPLSDHDPLVIELEWSLK
;
A
#
# COMPACT_ATOMS: atom_id res chain seq x y z
N MET A 1 48.83 -53.12 61.85
CA MET A 1 48.41 -51.74 61.53
C MET A 1 48.26 -51.65 60.02
N TYR A 2 47.20 -51.02 59.49
CA TYR A 2 46.75 -51.00 58.08
C TYR A 2 46.11 -52.33 57.60
N MET A 3 44.99 -52.37 56.85
CA MET A 3 44.11 -51.35 56.27
C MET A 3 42.74 -52.00 55.98
N LYS A 4 41.64 -51.27 56.19
CA LYS A 4 40.24 -51.68 55.97
C LYS A 4 39.90 -51.74 54.47
N ALA A 5 39.15 -52.77 54.06
CA ALA A 5 38.41 -52.78 52.80
C ALA A 5 36.93 -52.44 53.08
N PHE A 6 36.35 -51.53 52.32
CA PHE A 6 34.90 -51.26 52.30
C PHE A 6 34.34 -51.52 50.88
N PRO A 7 33.11 -52.03 50.76
CA PRO A 7 32.51 -52.35 49.47
C PRO A 7 31.94 -51.11 48.80
N LYS A 8 31.96 -51.13 47.46
CA LYS A 8 31.42 -50.09 46.57
C LYS A 8 29.88 -50.09 46.64
N PHE A 9 29.29 -48.98 47.06
CA PHE A 9 27.88 -48.67 46.82
C PHE A 9 27.75 -47.87 45.53
N CYS A 10 27.00 -48.41 44.57
CA CYS A 10 26.57 -47.70 43.37
C CYS A 10 25.41 -46.77 43.76
N VAL A 11 25.64 -45.46 43.73
CA VAL A 11 24.56 -44.46 43.87
C VAL A 11 24.07 -44.13 42.46
N VAL A 12 22.84 -44.56 42.15
CA VAL A 12 22.11 -44.11 40.95
C VAL A 12 21.55 -42.72 41.27
N LEU A 13 22.18 -41.67 40.76
CA LEU A 13 21.66 -40.31 40.81
C LEU A 13 20.59 -40.14 39.73
N CYS A 14 19.32 -40.24 40.14
CA CYS A 14 18.18 -39.81 39.34
C CYS A 14 18.20 -38.27 39.27
N SER A 15 18.73 -37.71 38.19
CA SER A 15 18.65 -36.28 37.93
C SER A 15 17.23 -35.92 37.51
N PHE A 16 16.44 -35.37 38.44
CA PHE A 16 15.16 -34.74 38.13
C PHE A 16 15.42 -33.52 37.25
N CYS A 17 15.22 -33.67 35.95
CA CYS A 17 15.19 -32.56 35.00
C CYS A 17 13.85 -31.83 35.20
N SER A 18 13.86 -30.73 35.95
CA SER A 18 12.70 -29.85 36.08
C SER A 18 12.44 -29.20 34.73
N LEU A 19 11.49 -29.74 33.95
CA LEU A 19 10.93 -29.04 32.79
C LEU A 19 10.25 -27.77 33.30
N PHE A 20 10.93 -26.64 33.19
CA PHE A 20 10.29 -25.34 33.19
C PHE A 20 9.49 -25.24 31.87
N ILE A 21 8.21 -25.60 31.93
CA ILE A 21 7.25 -25.20 30.89
C ILE A 21 7.09 -23.69 31.04
N GLN A 22 7.88 -22.92 30.30
CA GLN A 22 7.58 -21.52 30.03
C GLN A 22 6.30 -21.51 29.21
N THR A 23 5.16 -21.37 29.88
CA THR A 23 3.91 -20.98 29.23
C THR A 23 4.17 -19.63 28.60
N ALA A 24 4.35 -19.59 27.27
CA ALA A 24 4.28 -18.37 26.51
C ALA A 24 2.93 -17.74 26.83
N LEU A 25 2.94 -16.64 27.58
CA LEU A 25 1.76 -15.81 27.75
C LEU A 25 1.34 -15.37 26.35
N SER A 26 0.21 -15.87 25.88
CA SER A 26 -0.43 -15.34 24.68
C SER A 26 -0.82 -13.91 25.03
N GLU A 27 -0.08 -12.94 24.51
CA GLU A 27 -0.49 -11.54 24.55
C GLU A 27 -1.87 -11.46 23.89
N GLU A 28 -2.88 -10.93 24.59
CA GLU A 28 -4.21 -10.77 24.02
C GLU A 28 -4.10 -9.89 22.77
N ALA A 29 -4.71 -10.34 21.68
CA ALA A 29 -4.72 -9.55 20.44
C ALA A 29 -5.37 -8.19 20.74
N PRO A 30 -4.74 -7.06 20.37
CA PRO A 30 -5.30 -5.75 20.65
C PRO A 30 -6.67 -5.61 19.98
N TYR A 31 -7.66 -5.14 20.74
CA TYR A 31 -9.03 -4.98 20.25
C TYR A 31 -9.22 -3.72 19.37
N LYS A 32 -8.25 -2.81 19.39
CA LYS A 32 -8.20 -1.61 18.55
C LYS A 32 -6.76 -1.14 18.35
N GLY A 33 -6.53 -0.29 17.34
CA GLY A 33 -5.26 0.35 17.08
C GLY A 33 -5.35 1.44 16.02
N THR A 34 -4.20 2.00 15.65
CA THR A 34 -4.10 3.01 14.60
C THR A 34 -3.35 2.47 13.39
N LEU A 35 -3.57 3.05 12.21
CA LEU A 35 -2.88 2.69 10.98
C LEU A 35 -2.66 3.92 10.10
N SER A 36 -1.39 4.22 9.79
CA SER A 36 -0.99 5.28 8.87
C SER A 36 -0.61 4.70 7.50
N ILE A 37 -1.24 5.18 6.42
CA ILE A 37 -0.97 4.72 5.05
C ILE A 37 -0.67 5.90 4.13
N LEU A 38 0.47 5.84 3.45
CA LEU A 38 0.86 6.76 2.39
C LEU A 38 0.55 6.16 1.01
N SER A 39 -0.09 6.93 0.12
CA SER A 39 -0.08 6.71 -1.33
C SER A 39 0.82 7.77 -1.97
N TYR A 40 1.69 7.36 -2.89
CA TYR A 40 2.52 8.32 -3.61
C TYR A 40 2.98 7.87 -4.99
N ASN A 41 2.52 8.58 -6.02
CA ASN A 41 3.12 8.51 -7.35
C ASN A 41 4.48 9.24 -7.33
N VAL A 42 5.57 8.48 -7.46
CA VAL A 42 6.95 9.02 -7.30
C VAL A 42 7.56 9.51 -8.60
N ALA A 43 6.83 9.42 -9.71
CA ALA A 43 7.27 9.76 -11.06
C ALA A 43 8.71 9.29 -11.36
N GLY A 44 9.00 8.02 -11.04
CA GLY A 44 10.30 7.37 -11.17
C GLY A 44 10.61 6.92 -12.61
N ILE A 45 10.14 7.67 -13.60
CA ILE A 45 10.40 7.45 -15.03
C ILE A 45 11.83 7.89 -15.38
N HIS A 46 12.50 7.12 -16.24
CA HIS A 46 13.87 7.44 -16.67
C HIS A 46 13.96 8.87 -17.24
N ASN A 47 15.00 9.62 -16.87
CA ASN A 47 15.25 11.02 -17.26
C ASN A 47 15.31 11.28 -18.79
N VAL A 48 15.52 10.23 -19.58
CA VAL A 48 15.47 10.32 -21.05
C VAL A 48 14.03 10.37 -21.55
N LEU A 49 13.10 9.75 -20.82
CA LEU A 49 11.68 9.64 -21.15
C LEU A 49 10.83 10.70 -20.42
N SER A 50 11.33 11.30 -19.34
CA SER A 50 10.60 12.31 -18.57
C SER A 50 11.43 13.59 -18.32
N PRO A 51 10.86 14.78 -18.52
CA PRO A 51 11.52 16.06 -18.23
C PRO A 51 11.69 16.33 -16.73
N LEU A 52 10.98 15.61 -15.85
CA LEU A 52 11.00 15.82 -14.39
C LEU A 52 12.36 15.50 -13.76
N LYS A 53 13.14 14.63 -14.39
CA LYS A 53 14.47 14.19 -13.94
C LYS A 53 14.50 13.70 -12.47
N ASN A 54 13.50 12.93 -12.08
CA ASN A 54 13.24 12.56 -10.68
C ASN A 54 14.24 11.59 -10.04
N ARG A 55 15.21 11.07 -10.80
CA ARG A 55 16.33 10.28 -10.25
C ARG A 55 16.93 10.87 -8.97
N LYS A 56 17.10 12.21 -8.94
CA LYS A 56 17.71 12.95 -7.82
C LYS A 56 16.87 12.92 -6.53
N ASN A 57 15.56 12.70 -6.63
CA ASN A 57 14.61 12.76 -5.52
C ASN A 57 14.39 11.38 -4.88
N MET A 58 14.63 10.28 -5.61
CA MET A 58 14.25 8.92 -5.21
C MET A 58 14.81 8.49 -3.86
N ARG A 59 16.07 8.81 -3.56
CA ARG A 59 16.66 8.52 -2.25
C ARG A 59 15.94 9.27 -1.13
N THR A 60 15.71 10.58 -1.32
CA THR A 60 14.97 11.43 -0.38
C THR A 60 13.54 10.95 -0.16
N ILE A 61 12.88 10.47 -1.22
CA ILE A 61 11.55 9.84 -1.13
C ILE A 61 11.65 8.59 -0.25
N GLY A 62 12.62 7.71 -0.50
CA GLY A 62 12.91 6.53 0.33
C GLY A 62 13.11 6.84 1.82
N GLU A 63 13.83 7.93 2.14
CA GLU A 63 14.02 8.39 3.53
C GLU A 63 12.69 8.82 4.18
N LYS A 64 11.85 9.54 3.44
CA LYS A 64 10.62 10.16 3.99
C LYS A 64 9.48 9.19 4.16
N ILE A 65 9.38 8.16 3.32
CA ILE A 65 8.28 7.19 3.37
C ILE A 65 8.31 6.28 4.61
N ASN A 66 9.48 6.10 5.24
CA ASN A 66 9.66 5.24 6.42
C ASN A 66 8.84 5.67 7.65
N LYS A 67 8.24 6.87 7.65
CA LYS A 67 7.44 7.39 8.75
C LYS A 67 6.10 6.65 8.89
N PHE A 68 5.53 6.20 7.78
CA PHE A 68 4.19 5.59 7.73
C PHE A 68 4.25 4.08 7.96
N ASP A 69 3.15 3.49 8.42
CA ASP A 69 3.09 2.05 8.68
C ASP A 69 3.04 1.24 7.39
N ILE A 70 2.32 1.76 6.39
CA ILE A 70 2.24 1.19 5.05
C ILE A 70 2.48 2.30 4.01
N THR A 71 3.21 1.98 2.95
CA THR A 71 3.42 2.87 1.81
C THR A 71 3.06 2.16 0.51
N LEU A 72 2.22 2.80 -0.30
CA LEU A 72 1.75 2.37 -1.62
C LEU A 72 2.35 3.32 -2.66
N LEU A 73 3.31 2.85 -3.45
CA LEU A 73 3.96 3.67 -4.48
C LEU A 73 3.43 3.32 -5.87
N GLN A 74 3.33 4.35 -6.72
CA GLN A 74 3.12 4.26 -8.16
C GLN A 74 4.32 4.85 -8.89
N GLU A 75 4.47 4.52 -10.18
CA GLU A 75 5.57 4.97 -11.05
C GLU A 75 7.01 4.73 -10.56
N ASN A 76 7.23 3.76 -9.67
CA ASN A 76 8.58 3.32 -9.32
C ASN A 76 9.17 2.42 -10.43
N PHE A 77 9.48 3.02 -11.58
CA PHE A 77 9.94 2.30 -12.78
C PHE A 77 11.45 2.11 -12.83
N SER A 78 12.21 3.21 -12.98
CA SER A 78 13.61 3.16 -13.44
C SER A 78 14.65 3.34 -12.33
N TYR A 79 14.24 3.87 -11.18
CA TYR A 79 15.17 4.30 -10.12
C TYR A 79 14.92 3.62 -8.78
N HIS A 80 14.36 2.41 -8.83
CA HIS A 80 14.03 1.61 -7.65
C HIS A 80 15.22 1.39 -6.71
N SER A 81 16.41 1.10 -7.24
CA SER A 81 17.60 0.87 -6.40
C SER A 81 17.94 2.09 -5.53
N LEU A 82 17.91 3.30 -6.10
CA LEU A 82 18.18 4.54 -5.38
C LEU A 82 17.14 4.81 -4.29
N LEU A 83 15.87 4.48 -4.53
CA LEU A 83 14.82 4.56 -3.52
C LEU A 83 15.11 3.58 -2.37
N MET A 84 15.51 2.35 -2.70
CA MET A 84 15.77 1.30 -1.70
C MET A 84 17.00 1.57 -0.82
N GLU A 85 17.96 2.39 -1.25
CA GLU A 85 19.13 2.76 -0.43
C GLU A 85 18.77 3.48 0.89
N ALA A 86 17.53 3.93 1.03
CA ALA A 86 17.07 4.63 2.23
C ALA A 86 15.78 4.04 2.83
N VAL A 87 15.25 2.97 2.26
CA VAL A 87 14.06 2.27 2.78
C VAL A 87 14.43 1.41 3.98
N SER A 88 13.63 1.48 5.04
CA SER A 88 13.82 0.68 6.27
C SER A 88 12.68 -0.30 6.57
N PHE A 89 11.75 -0.49 5.64
CA PHE A 89 10.61 -1.39 5.82
C PHE A 89 11.03 -2.87 5.81
N PRO A 90 10.64 -3.67 6.82
CA PRO A 90 10.97 -5.10 6.88
C PRO A 90 10.21 -5.94 5.83
N PHE A 91 9.01 -5.51 5.43
CA PHE A 91 8.19 -6.21 4.45
C PHE A 91 7.93 -5.32 3.25
N TRP A 92 8.31 -5.78 2.06
CA TRP A 92 8.04 -5.05 0.83
C TRP A 92 7.92 -5.98 -0.38
N LYS A 93 7.15 -5.55 -1.37
CA LYS A 93 7.05 -6.20 -2.68
C LYS A 93 6.95 -5.13 -3.76
N LYS A 94 7.74 -5.30 -4.82
CA LYS A 94 7.60 -4.56 -6.07
C LYS A 94 6.83 -5.41 -7.06
N ALA A 95 5.89 -4.80 -7.74
CA ALA A 95 5.11 -5.46 -8.78
C ALA A 95 5.84 -5.32 -10.11
N ASP A 96 6.48 -6.40 -10.53
CA ASP A 96 7.07 -6.46 -11.86
C ASP A 96 6.22 -7.37 -12.75
N PHE A 97 5.52 -6.79 -13.73
CA PHE A 97 5.06 -7.55 -14.89
C PHE A 97 6.22 -7.66 -15.89
N LYS A 98 6.33 -8.81 -16.57
CA LYS A 98 7.26 -8.94 -17.70
C LYS A 98 6.82 -7.96 -18.79
N GLY A 99 7.60 -6.90 -19.02
CA GLY A 99 7.36 -5.78 -19.94
C GLY A 99 8.56 -4.82 -19.91
N VAL A 100 8.63 -3.85 -20.83
CA VAL A 100 9.81 -2.98 -20.99
C VAL A 100 10.07 -2.08 -19.76
N LEU A 101 9.02 -1.61 -19.08
CA LEU A 101 9.13 -0.74 -17.89
C LEU A 101 8.56 -1.36 -16.60
N GLY A 102 7.81 -2.46 -16.67
CA GLY A 102 7.02 -2.98 -15.55
C GLY A 102 5.70 -2.21 -15.35
N ASN A 103 5.15 -2.19 -14.13
CA ASN A 103 3.92 -1.44 -13.79
C ASN A 103 4.13 -0.31 -12.78
N GLY A 104 5.33 -0.19 -12.21
CA GLY A 104 5.71 0.89 -11.30
C GLY A 104 5.10 0.79 -9.90
N LEU A 105 4.31 -0.24 -9.59
CA LEU A 105 3.68 -0.40 -8.28
C LEU A 105 4.65 -1.03 -7.29
N MET A 106 4.67 -0.48 -6.09
CA MET A 106 5.41 -1.06 -4.96
C MET A 106 4.61 -0.87 -3.68
N ARG A 107 4.80 -1.80 -2.76
CA ARG A 107 4.19 -1.77 -1.42
C ARG A 107 5.27 -2.04 -0.39
N LEU A 108 5.24 -1.25 0.69
CA LEU A 108 6.10 -1.38 1.84
C LEU A 108 5.26 -1.38 3.11
N SER A 109 5.64 -2.15 4.12
CA SER A 109 4.88 -2.35 5.35
C SER A 109 5.79 -2.61 6.54
N LYS A 110 5.48 -1.99 7.69
CA LYS A 110 6.16 -2.27 8.96
C LYS A 110 5.72 -3.63 9.53
N THR A 111 4.50 -4.05 9.24
CA THR A 111 3.94 -5.35 9.64
C THR A 111 3.88 -6.33 8.46
N PRO A 112 3.79 -7.66 8.71
CA PRO A 112 3.66 -8.66 7.66
C PRO A 112 2.44 -8.45 6.76
N PHE A 113 2.56 -8.90 5.52
CA PHE A 113 1.42 -9.06 4.63
C PHE A 113 1.53 -10.34 3.82
N HIS A 114 0.38 -10.90 3.47
CA HIS A 114 0.23 -12.20 2.83
C HIS A 114 -0.53 -12.06 1.51
N HIS A 115 -0.54 -13.14 0.72
CA HIS A 115 -1.32 -13.24 -0.52
C HIS A 115 -1.08 -12.07 -1.49
N PHE A 116 0.18 -11.66 -1.67
CA PHE A 116 0.51 -10.59 -2.59
C PHE A 116 0.23 -11.03 -4.04
N GLU A 117 -0.75 -10.39 -4.68
CA GLU A 117 -1.17 -10.64 -6.05
C GLU A 117 -1.09 -9.36 -6.90
N LYS A 118 -0.86 -9.54 -8.21
CA LYS A 118 -0.70 -8.45 -9.17
C LYS A 118 -1.68 -8.65 -10.31
N PHE A 119 -2.43 -7.60 -10.64
CA PHE A 119 -3.46 -7.64 -11.68
C PHE A 119 -3.15 -6.57 -12.72
N ALA A 120 -3.03 -6.97 -13.98
CA ALA A 120 -2.90 -6.04 -15.09
C ALA A 120 -4.30 -5.59 -15.52
N TRP A 121 -4.43 -4.34 -15.95
CA TRP A 121 -5.69 -3.86 -16.47
C TRP A 121 -6.10 -4.61 -17.75
N PRO A 122 -7.40 -4.96 -17.91
CA PRO A 122 -7.87 -5.67 -19.11
C PRO A 122 -7.86 -4.79 -20.35
N THR A 123 -7.86 -3.46 -20.17
CA THR A 123 -7.79 -2.45 -21.21
C THR A 123 -6.92 -1.28 -20.76
N CYS A 124 -6.15 -0.74 -21.70
CA CYS A 124 -5.36 0.49 -21.56
C CYS A 124 -5.56 1.35 -22.82
N SER A 125 -5.25 2.64 -22.74
CA SER A 125 -5.20 3.54 -23.88
C SER A 125 -3.77 4.00 -24.17
N GLY A 126 -3.46 4.31 -25.44
CA GLY A 126 -2.16 4.85 -25.87
C GLY A 126 -1.01 3.82 -25.99
N VAL A 127 -0.51 3.60 -27.21
CA VAL A 127 0.69 2.76 -27.49
C VAL A 127 1.91 3.60 -27.91
N PHE A 128 1.72 4.66 -28.72
CA PHE A 128 2.79 5.54 -29.20
C PHE A 128 2.42 7.04 -29.28
N ARG A 129 1.19 7.42 -28.86
CA ARG A 129 0.69 8.80 -28.64
C ARG A 129 -0.40 8.73 -27.56
N ASN A 130 -0.60 9.82 -26.81
CA ASN A 130 -1.46 9.97 -25.62
C ASN A 130 -1.00 9.11 -24.44
N ASP A 131 -0.15 9.69 -23.57
CA ASP A 131 0.31 9.20 -22.26
C ASP A 131 0.93 7.77 -22.16
N SER A 132 0.95 7.02 -23.27
CA SER A 132 1.65 5.74 -23.45
C SER A 132 1.31 4.65 -22.41
N ASP A 133 0.09 4.64 -21.90
CA ASP A 133 -0.31 3.76 -20.79
C ASP A 133 -0.35 2.27 -21.15
N CYS A 134 -0.36 1.90 -22.43
CA CYS A 134 -0.16 0.50 -22.85
C CYS A 134 1.32 0.06 -22.88
N LEU A 135 2.29 0.97 -22.81
CA LEU A 135 3.72 0.63 -22.72
C LEU A 135 4.13 0.25 -21.29
N ALA A 136 3.53 0.87 -20.28
CA ALA A 136 3.56 0.39 -18.91
C ALA A 136 2.43 -0.64 -18.74
N LYS A 137 2.68 -1.83 -18.21
CA LYS A 137 1.58 -2.77 -17.92
C LYS A 137 0.86 -2.32 -16.65
N LYS A 138 0.17 -1.16 -16.68
CA LYS A 138 -0.55 -0.59 -15.53
C LYS A 138 -1.57 -1.59 -14.97
N GLY A 139 -1.93 -1.38 -13.71
CA GLY A 139 -2.73 -2.35 -12.99
C GLY A 139 -2.92 -1.98 -11.53
N PHE A 140 -3.08 -3.01 -10.71
CA PHE A 140 -3.13 -2.89 -9.27
C PHE A 140 -2.47 -4.09 -8.59
N THR A 141 -2.20 -3.94 -7.29
CA THR A 141 -1.79 -5.05 -6.43
C THR A 141 -2.71 -5.19 -5.24
N PHE A 142 -2.87 -6.42 -4.80
CA PHE A 142 -3.59 -6.81 -3.60
C PHE A 142 -2.62 -7.44 -2.61
N ALA A 143 -2.82 -7.17 -1.31
CA ALA A 143 -2.22 -7.94 -0.23
C ALA A 143 -3.11 -7.88 1.01
N ARG A 144 -3.11 -8.95 1.81
CA ARG A 144 -3.74 -9.00 3.12
C ARG A 144 -2.73 -8.62 4.19
N HIS A 145 -2.87 -7.44 4.78
CA HIS A 145 -1.98 -6.94 5.83
C HIS A 145 -2.43 -7.39 7.20
N GLU A 146 -1.49 -7.87 8.00
CA GLU A 146 -1.68 -8.12 9.43
C GLU A 146 -1.40 -6.81 10.17
N VAL A 147 -2.46 -6.06 10.52
CA VAL A 147 -2.32 -4.72 11.16
C VAL A 147 -2.09 -4.83 12.68
N ALA A 148 -2.44 -5.98 13.25
CA ALA A 148 -2.03 -6.46 14.55
C ALA A 148 -2.13 -7.99 14.55
N SER A 149 -1.59 -8.66 15.57
CA SER A 149 -1.59 -10.14 15.66
C SER A 149 -2.98 -10.72 15.40
N GLY A 150 -3.15 -11.42 14.28
CA GLY A 150 -4.43 -12.02 13.86
C GLY A 150 -5.49 -11.06 13.31
N VAL A 151 -5.21 -9.77 13.17
CA VAL A 151 -6.13 -8.75 12.67
C VAL A 151 -5.74 -8.36 11.24
N PHE A 152 -6.64 -8.60 10.28
CA PHE A 152 -6.30 -8.50 8.85
C PHE A 152 -7.11 -7.45 8.10
N VAL A 153 -6.42 -6.65 7.28
CA VAL A 153 -7.04 -5.69 6.36
C VAL A 153 -6.56 -5.97 4.94
N ASP A 154 -7.49 -6.04 4.00
CA ASP A 154 -7.21 -6.25 2.59
C ASP A 154 -6.92 -4.89 1.93
N ILE A 155 -5.71 -4.72 1.37
CA ILE A 155 -5.27 -3.41 0.86
C ILE A 155 -4.87 -3.49 -0.60
N TYR A 156 -5.43 -2.58 -1.40
CA TYR A 156 -5.19 -2.45 -2.83
C TYR A 156 -4.35 -1.20 -3.12
N ASN A 157 -3.31 -1.36 -3.95
CA ASN A 157 -2.51 -0.26 -4.52
C ASN A 157 -2.79 -0.19 -6.02
N ILE A 158 -3.37 0.92 -6.50
CA ILE A 158 -3.81 1.08 -7.89
C ILE A 158 -3.03 2.17 -8.63
N HIS A 159 -2.92 2.01 -9.95
CA HIS A 159 -2.54 3.09 -10.87
C HIS A 159 -3.36 2.93 -12.16
N ALA A 160 -4.40 3.76 -12.30
CA ALA A 160 -5.35 3.70 -13.42
C ALA A 160 -4.82 4.40 -14.69
N ASP A 161 -5.55 4.22 -15.80
CA ASP A 161 -5.27 4.87 -17.10
C ASP A 161 -5.24 6.40 -16.94
N ALA A 162 -4.14 7.01 -17.40
CA ALA A 162 -3.98 8.45 -17.49
C ALA A 162 -4.66 8.97 -18.78
N GLY A 163 -4.51 10.26 -19.05
CA GLY A 163 -5.10 10.88 -20.24
C GLY A 163 -6.60 11.22 -20.10
N ARG A 164 -7.10 11.94 -21.11
CA ARG A 164 -8.41 12.63 -21.10
C ARG A 164 -9.26 12.38 -22.34
N SER A 165 -8.79 11.56 -23.28
CA SER A 165 -9.58 11.17 -24.44
C SER A 165 -10.73 10.23 -24.04
N ASP A 166 -11.75 10.12 -24.89
CA ASP A 166 -12.87 9.19 -24.66
C ASP A 166 -12.40 7.72 -24.49
N ARG A 167 -11.25 7.38 -25.08
CA ARG A 167 -10.64 6.05 -24.93
C ARG A 167 -10.10 5.85 -23.52
N ASP A 168 -9.47 6.87 -22.96
CA ASP A 168 -8.90 6.84 -21.60
C ASP A 168 -10.03 6.72 -20.57
N LYS A 169 -11.09 7.52 -20.74
CA LYS A 169 -12.31 7.46 -19.92
C LYS A 169 -12.98 6.08 -20.00
N SER A 170 -13.13 5.53 -21.21
CA SER A 170 -13.68 4.19 -21.42
C SER A 170 -12.81 3.09 -20.81
N ALA A 171 -11.48 3.25 -20.84
CA ALA A 171 -10.55 2.33 -20.21
C ALA A 171 -10.71 2.37 -18.68
N ARG A 172 -10.74 3.56 -18.05
CA ARG A 172 -10.99 3.69 -16.60
C ARG A 172 -12.29 3.03 -16.17
N TYR A 173 -13.40 3.24 -16.89
CA TYR A 173 -14.66 2.55 -16.59
C TYR A 173 -14.50 1.02 -16.52
N LYS A 174 -13.83 0.41 -17.50
CA LYS A 174 -13.58 -1.04 -17.52
C LYS A 174 -12.61 -1.50 -16.43
N GLN A 175 -11.59 -0.69 -16.13
CA GLN A 175 -10.62 -0.94 -15.07
C GLN A 175 -11.29 -1.00 -13.70
N PHE A 176 -12.14 -0.01 -13.37
CA PHE A 176 -12.85 0.03 -12.09
C PHE A 176 -13.94 -1.04 -11.97
N LYS A 177 -14.54 -1.46 -13.09
CA LYS A 177 -15.41 -2.64 -13.11
C LYS A 177 -14.61 -3.91 -12.73
N PHE A 178 -13.46 -4.13 -13.36
CA PHE A 178 -12.59 -5.29 -13.07
C PHE A 178 -12.05 -5.27 -11.64
N LEU A 179 -11.67 -4.10 -11.13
CA LEU A 179 -11.27 -3.94 -9.73
C LEU A 179 -12.40 -4.34 -8.77
N SER A 180 -13.63 -3.91 -9.06
CA SER A 180 -14.81 -4.25 -8.24
C SER A 180 -15.10 -5.76 -8.23
N GLU A 181 -14.98 -6.41 -9.40
CA GLU A 181 -15.10 -7.87 -9.50
C GLU A 181 -14.03 -8.59 -8.68
N THR A 182 -12.80 -8.07 -8.69
CA THR A 182 -11.69 -8.63 -7.91
C THR A 182 -11.89 -8.43 -6.40
N ILE A 183 -12.41 -7.29 -5.96
CA ILE A 183 -12.74 -7.02 -4.55
C ILE A 183 -13.82 -7.97 -4.06
N GLU A 184 -14.85 -8.23 -4.87
CA GLU A 184 -15.91 -9.19 -4.53
C GLU A 184 -15.35 -10.61 -4.39
N GLU A 185 -14.45 -11.03 -5.27
CA GLU A 185 -13.84 -12.38 -5.23
C GLU A 185 -12.87 -12.54 -4.05
N LYS A 186 -11.97 -11.59 -3.84
CA LYS A 186 -10.81 -11.74 -2.94
C LYS A 186 -11.07 -11.26 -1.52
N SER A 187 -11.99 -10.32 -1.36
CA SER A 187 -12.21 -9.61 -0.10
C SER A 187 -13.65 -9.70 0.38
N LYS A 188 -14.41 -10.73 -0.01
CA LYS A 188 -15.76 -10.94 0.52
C LYS A 188 -15.74 -10.98 2.05
N GLY A 189 -16.55 -10.13 2.70
CA GLY A 189 -16.62 -10.01 4.15
C GLY A 189 -15.46 -9.24 4.82
N ASN A 190 -14.34 -9.01 4.13
CA ASN A 190 -13.17 -8.38 4.75
C ASN A 190 -13.23 -6.85 4.76
N ALA A 191 -12.51 -6.26 5.72
CA ALA A 191 -12.21 -4.83 5.70
C ALA A 191 -11.27 -4.53 4.55
N VAL A 192 -11.56 -3.46 3.78
CA VAL A 192 -10.85 -3.14 2.55
C VAL A 192 -10.40 -1.69 2.55
N ILE A 193 -9.17 -1.45 2.11
CA ILE A 193 -8.64 -0.13 1.78
C ILE A 193 -8.15 -0.14 0.34
N VAL A 194 -8.59 0.82 -0.48
CA VAL A 194 -8.09 1.01 -1.84
C VAL A 194 -7.44 2.37 -1.91
N GLY A 195 -6.13 2.39 -2.13
CA GLY A 195 -5.32 3.59 -2.27
C GLY A 195 -4.51 3.58 -3.56
N GLY A 196 -4.14 4.75 -4.05
CA GLY A 196 -3.29 4.86 -5.24
C GLY A 196 -3.59 6.09 -6.07
N ASP A 197 -3.07 6.08 -7.30
CA ASP A 197 -3.36 7.06 -8.34
C ASP A 197 -4.59 6.57 -9.15
N TRP A 198 -5.72 7.24 -8.95
CA TRP A 198 -6.99 6.86 -9.57
C TRP A 198 -7.14 7.44 -10.97
N ASN A 199 -6.35 8.45 -11.34
CA ASN A 199 -6.50 9.22 -12.57
C ASN A 199 -7.94 9.73 -12.86
N LEU A 200 -8.82 9.74 -11.86
CA LEU A 200 -10.19 10.24 -11.95
C LEU A 200 -10.23 11.70 -11.52
N LEU A 201 -10.58 12.58 -12.45
CA LEU A 201 -10.80 13.99 -12.16
C LEU A 201 -12.08 14.19 -11.35
N HIS A 202 -12.04 15.12 -10.39
CA HIS A 202 -13.22 15.44 -9.60
C HIS A 202 -14.22 16.30 -10.37
N ASP A 203 -13.79 17.11 -11.32
CA ASP A 203 -14.64 18.03 -12.10
C ASP A 203 -15.08 17.45 -13.46
N ASP A 204 -14.65 16.23 -13.80
CA ASP A 204 -15.10 15.51 -15.00
C ASP A 204 -16.28 14.58 -14.67
N GLU A 205 -17.39 14.73 -15.39
CA GLU A 205 -18.63 14.00 -15.13
C GLU A 205 -18.50 12.48 -15.31
N ASP A 206 -17.71 12.03 -16.30
CA ASP A 206 -17.50 10.60 -16.55
C ASP A 206 -16.67 9.98 -15.43
N ASP A 207 -15.61 10.67 -15.00
CA ASP A 207 -14.77 10.20 -13.90
C ASP A 207 -15.52 10.21 -12.56
N GLN A 208 -16.40 11.19 -12.31
CA GLN A 208 -17.30 11.21 -11.15
C GLN A 208 -18.25 10.00 -11.17
N LEU A 209 -18.83 9.68 -12.33
CA LEU A 209 -19.73 8.54 -12.47
C LEU A 209 -18.98 7.22 -12.19
N VAL A 210 -17.79 7.05 -12.74
CA VAL A 210 -16.93 5.87 -12.48
C VAL A 210 -16.65 5.73 -10.98
N PHE A 211 -16.26 6.83 -10.33
CA PHE A 211 -15.99 6.83 -8.89
C PHE A 211 -17.23 6.48 -8.06
N PHE A 212 -18.36 7.10 -8.36
CA PHE A 212 -19.62 6.83 -7.66
C PHE A 212 -20.06 5.37 -7.80
N LEU A 213 -20.02 4.81 -9.01
CA LEU A 213 -20.35 3.41 -9.26
C LEU A 213 -19.41 2.48 -8.49
N PHE A 214 -18.12 2.79 -8.43
CA PHE A 214 -17.15 2.04 -7.64
C PHE A 214 -17.50 2.04 -6.16
N LEU A 215 -17.79 3.21 -5.56
CA LEU A 215 -18.16 3.31 -4.15
C LEU A 215 -19.41 2.49 -3.83
N GLN A 216 -20.46 2.64 -4.65
CA GLN A 216 -21.74 1.94 -4.46
C GLN A 216 -21.58 0.42 -4.59
N LYS A 217 -20.93 -0.05 -5.67
CA LYS A 217 -20.77 -1.48 -5.94
C LYS A 217 -20.01 -2.19 -4.83
N ASN A 218 -18.98 -1.55 -4.29
CA ASN A 218 -18.08 -2.16 -3.33
C ASN A 218 -18.44 -1.82 -1.87
N LYS A 219 -19.46 -0.99 -1.63
CA LYS A 219 -19.84 -0.46 -0.30
C LYS A 219 -18.69 0.32 0.35
N MET A 220 -17.91 1.02 -0.47
CA MET A 220 -16.79 1.81 0.01
C MET A 220 -17.28 3.18 0.47
N ARG A 221 -16.64 3.69 1.51
CA ARG A 221 -16.75 5.05 2.00
C ARG A 221 -15.52 5.83 1.57
N TYR A 222 -15.74 7.09 1.29
CA TYR A 222 -14.71 8.07 1.01
C TYR A 222 -14.88 9.22 2.00
N MET A 223 -13.79 9.68 2.59
CA MET A 223 -13.79 10.93 3.36
C MET A 223 -13.04 11.95 2.54
N CYS A 224 -13.66 13.10 2.34
CA CYS A 224 -13.04 14.24 1.71
C CYS A 224 -13.45 15.47 2.50
N GLY A 225 -12.49 16.09 3.18
CA GLY A 225 -12.72 17.37 3.85
C GLY A 225 -12.80 18.51 2.84
N ASP A 226 -13.28 19.68 3.27
CA ASP A 226 -13.45 20.87 2.42
C ASP A 226 -12.17 21.25 1.64
N LEU A 227 -10.98 21.06 2.24
CA LEU A 227 -9.70 21.36 1.60
C LEU A 227 -9.31 20.32 0.53
N ILE A 228 -9.54 19.03 0.76
CA ILE A 228 -9.22 17.98 -0.23
C ILE A 228 -10.22 18.05 -1.38
N CYS A 229 -11.49 18.28 -1.10
CA CYS A 229 -12.52 18.41 -2.14
C CYS A 229 -12.38 19.73 -2.94
N SER A 230 -11.83 20.78 -2.33
CA SER A 230 -11.50 22.01 -3.05
C SER A 230 -10.15 21.92 -3.79
N GLN A 231 -9.20 21.09 -3.36
CA GLN A 231 -7.93 20.83 -4.06
C GLN A 231 -7.99 19.65 -5.04
N GLU A 232 -9.01 18.80 -5.00
CA GLU A 232 -9.34 17.87 -6.07
C GLU A 232 -9.64 18.64 -7.38
N LYS A 233 -10.05 19.91 -7.28
CA LYS A 233 -10.11 20.87 -8.40
C LYS A 233 -8.75 21.40 -8.87
N LEU A 234 -7.65 21.03 -8.21
CA LEU A 234 -6.27 21.44 -8.53
C LEU A 234 -5.41 20.29 -9.07
N GLY A 235 -5.99 19.11 -9.36
CA GLY A 235 -5.28 18.00 -10.01
C GLY A 235 -4.77 16.90 -9.08
N VAL A 236 -5.39 16.70 -7.91
CA VAL A 236 -5.10 15.53 -7.05
C VAL A 236 -5.84 14.31 -7.61
N PHE A 237 -5.09 13.40 -8.24
CA PHE A 237 -5.59 12.13 -8.79
C PHE A 237 -5.56 10.98 -7.76
N ASP A 238 -4.80 11.15 -6.70
CA ASP A 238 -4.63 10.17 -5.65
C ASP A 238 -5.82 10.16 -4.70
N ARG A 239 -6.33 8.98 -4.34
CA ARG A 239 -7.44 8.82 -3.39
C ARG A 239 -7.28 7.58 -2.53
N PHE A 240 -7.90 7.62 -1.35
CA PHE A 240 -8.16 6.45 -0.51
C PHE A 240 -9.65 6.23 -0.35
N THR A 241 -10.10 4.99 -0.46
CA THR A 241 -11.47 4.59 -0.08
C THR A 241 -11.40 3.42 0.89
N VAL A 242 -12.35 3.32 1.82
CA VAL A 242 -12.35 2.32 2.89
C VAL A 242 -13.70 1.62 3.01
N ARG A 243 -13.69 0.35 3.43
CA ARG A 243 -14.89 -0.41 3.77
C ARG A 243 -14.64 -1.22 5.02
N ASN A 244 -15.60 -1.20 5.95
CA ASN A 244 -15.54 -2.05 7.13
C ASN A 244 -15.71 -3.53 6.75
N GLY A 245 -15.06 -4.42 7.48
CA GLY A 245 -15.26 -5.86 7.35
C GLY A 245 -16.45 -6.33 8.17
N GLU A 246 -16.69 -7.64 8.18
CA GLU A 246 -17.59 -8.31 9.11
C GLU A 246 -17.05 -8.19 10.54
N ASP A 247 -15.74 -8.36 10.73
CA ASP A 247 -15.09 -8.42 12.05
C ASP A 247 -14.30 -7.15 12.44
N ILE A 248 -14.11 -6.19 11.52
CA ILE A 248 -13.29 -5.00 11.74
C ILE A 248 -14.03 -3.72 11.33
N PHE A 249 -14.04 -2.73 12.21
CA PHE A 249 -14.36 -1.33 11.89
C PHE A 249 -13.10 -0.58 11.47
N LEU A 250 -13.20 0.25 10.43
CA LEU A 250 -12.17 1.21 10.03
C LEU A 250 -12.74 2.63 10.13
N ASN A 251 -12.31 3.42 11.11
CA ASN A 251 -12.65 4.83 11.19
C ASN A 251 -11.58 5.67 10.51
N ILE A 252 -11.99 6.65 9.69
CA ILE A 252 -11.04 7.60 9.11
C ILE A 252 -10.89 8.76 10.07
N GLU A 253 -9.71 8.92 10.65
CA GLU A 253 -9.39 10.04 11.52
C GLU A 253 -8.99 11.26 10.69
N GLU A 254 -8.11 11.05 9.72
CA GLU A 254 -7.60 12.12 8.88
C GLU A 254 -7.33 11.60 7.47
N LEU A 255 -7.65 12.45 6.48
CA LEU A 255 -7.11 12.36 5.14
C LEU A 255 -6.36 13.67 4.90
N SER A 256 -5.08 13.60 4.55
CA SER A 256 -4.25 14.79 4.41
C SER A 256 -3.31 14.72 3.20
N LEU A 257 -3.16 15.87 2.55
CA LEU A 257 -2.06 16.14 1.65
C LEU A 257 -0.91 16.63 2.53
N PRO A 258 0.16 15.86 2.68
CA PRO A 258 1.14 16.11 3.70
C PRO A 258 2.15 17.18 3.24
N TYR A 259 1.65 18.37 2.88
CA TYR A 259 2.42 19.62 2.86
C TYR A 259 3.24 19.74 4.16
N LYS A 260 2.66 19.26 5.28
CA LYS A 260 3.23 19.20 6.63
C LYS A 260 4.26 18.07 6.88
N HIS A 261 4.36 17.02 6.05
CA HIS A 261 5.33 15.93 6.27
C HIS A 261 6.64 16.12 5.52
N GLY A 262 6.75 17.22 4.76
CA GLY A 262 8.00 17.70 4.19
C GLY A 262 8.43 16.93 2.97
N PHE A 263 7.52 16.53 2.07
CA PHE A 263 7.85 15.92 0.77
C PHE A 263 8.36 16.95 -0.26
N TYR A 264 9.30 17.77 0.19
CA TYR A 264 10.00 18.77 -0.60
C TYR A 264 11.51 18.54 -0.54
N ASP A 265 12.22 18.96 -1.57
CA ASP A 265 13.67 19.03 -1.56
C ASP A 265 14.18 20.17 -0.65
N LYS A 266 15.50 20.27 -0.49
CA LYS A 266 16.14 21.32 0.34
C LYS A 266 15.84 22.75 -0.13
N LYS A 267 15.29 22.94 -1.33
CA LYS A 267 14.90 24.24 -1.91
C LYS A 267 13.39 24.47 -1.84
N GLY A 268 12.64 23.60 -1.16
CA GLY A 268 11.18 23.71 -1.03
C GLY A 268 10.41 23.29 -2.27
N ARG A 269 11.02 22.55 -3.21
CA ARG A 269 10.32 22.07 -4.42
C ARG A 269 9.75 20.67 -4.20
N PRO A 270 8.56 20.34 -4.73
CA PRO A 270 7.98 19.00 -4.64
C PRO A 270 8.96 17.91 -5.09
N LEU A 271 8.88 16.74 -4.46
CA LEU A 271 9.73 15.58 -4.80
C LEU A 271 9.19 14.78 -6.00
N SER A 272 7.92 14.97 -6.36
CA SER A 272 7.23 14.40 -7.51
C SER A 272 6.33 15.47 -8.13
N ASP A 273 5.76 15.19 -9.29
CA ASP A 273 4.69 15.99 -9.91
C ASP A 273 3.31 15.72 -9.29
N HIS A 274 3.18 14.64 -8.53
CA HIS A 274 2.06 14.39 -7.63
C HIS A 274 2.38 14.89 -6.22
N ASP A 275 1.34 15.31 -5.50
CA ASP A 275 1.40 15.42 -4.06
C ASP A 275 1.11 14.04 -3.43
N PRO A 276 1.88 13.63 -2.41
CA PRO A 276 1.54 12.43 -1.64
C PRO A 276 0.17 12.57 -0.96
N LEU A 277 -0.48 11.45 -0.69
CA LEU A 277 -1.73 11.41 0.08
C LEU A 277 -1.57 10.48 1.27
N VAL A 278 -1.97 10.92 2.46
CA VAL A 278 -1.93 10.12 3.68
C VAL A 278 -3.33 9.93 4.22
N ILE A 279 -3.64 8.70 4.61
CA ILE A 279 -4.81 8.37 5.41
C ILE A 279 -4.36 7.85 6.77
N GLU A 280 -4.95 8.41 7.83
CA GLU A 280 -4.80 7.96 9.21
C GLU A 280 -6.13 7.33 9.65
N LEU A 281 -6.04 6.11 10.17
CA LEU A 281 -7.19 5.29 10.53
C LEU A 281 -7.10 4.84 11.98
N GLU A 282 -8.24 4.79 12.66
CA GLU A 282 -8.44 3.90 13.80
C GLU A 282 -9.12 2.61 13.32
N TRP A 283 -8.67 1.46 13.81
CA TRP A 283 -9.33 0.19 13.59
C TRP A 283 -9.76 -0.43 14.92
N SER A 284 -10.88 -1.16 14.92
CA SER A 284 -11.31 -1.95 16.08
C SER A 284 -12.01 -3.23 15.65
N LEU A 285 -11.91 -4.27 16.47
CA LEU A 285 -12.71 -5.48 16.32
C LEU A 285 -14.18 -5.18 16.65
N LYS A 286 -15.10 -5.97 16.07
CA LYS A 286 -16.53 -5.87 16.36
C LYS A 286 -16.98 -6.72 17.53
#